data_AF-A0A7K3Y981-F1
#
_entry.id   AF-A0A7K3Y981-F1
#
_cell.length_a   1.000
_cell.length_b   1.000
_cell.length_c   1.000
_cell.angle_alpha   90.00
_cell.angle_beta   90.00
_cell.angle_gamma   90.00
#
_symmetry.space_group_name_H-M   'P 1'
#
loop_
_entity.id
_entity.type
_entity.pdbx_description
1 polymer ?
#
loop_
_entity_poly.entity_id
_entity_poly.type
_entity_poly.pdbx_seq_one_letter_code
_entity_poly.pdbx_strand_id
1 'polypeptide(L)'
;MITGKLAAQVASECVSTGDCSKAALMPYDTGWRASGMGKSLERNYKVKEFFIALDDKRFNVLAESVASVGLAEFSVSALVRELIKRNPKMLFELKALRDALR
;
A
#
# COMPACT_ATOMS: atom_id res chain seq x y z
N MET A 1 -1.29 -3.17 -17.35
CA MET A 1 -0.24 -2.43 -16.59
C MET A 1 -0.63 -0.95 -16.57
N ILE A 2 -0.92 -0.37 -15.39
CA ILE A 2 -1.44 1.02 -15.31
C ILE A 2 -0.38 2.09 -15.53
N THR A 3 0.83 1.89 -15.00
CA THR A 3 1.96 2.83 -15.09
C THR A 3 2.47 2.96 -16.51
N GLY A 4 2.69 1.84 -17.22
CA GLY A 4 3.15 1.86 -18.61
C GLY A 4 2.16 2.55 -19.56
N LYS A 5 0.85 2.30 -19.39
CA LYS A 5 -0.18 2.98 -20.18
C LYS A 5 -0.17 4.49 -19.94
N LEU A 6 -0.15 4.90 -18.67
CA LEU A 6 -0.15 6.32 -18.30
C LEU A 6 1.11 7.03 -18.79
N ALA A 7 2.27 6.39 -18.67
CA ALA A 7 3.54 6.90 -19.17
C ALA A 7 3.48 7.17 -20.68
N ALA A 8 2.96 6.22 -21.46
CA ALA A 8 2.83 6.37 -22.91
C ALA A 8 1.86 7.50 -23.29
N GLN A 9 0.73 7.62 -22.59
CA GLN A 9 -0.26 8.68 -22.83
C GLN A 9 0.34 10.07 -22.59
N VAL A 10 0.95 10.27 -21.42
CA VAL A 10 1.55 11.57 -21.06
C VAL A 10 2.73 11.90 -21.96
N ALA A 11 3.59 10.92 -22.26
CA ALA A 11 4.72 11.13 -23.18
C ALA A 11 4.25 11.50 -24.59
N SER A 12 3.22 10.84 -25.12
CA SER A 12 2.67 11.15 -26.44
C SER A 12 2.14 12.58 -26.51
N GLU A 13 1.46 13.03 -25.46
CA GLU A 13 0.93 14.39 -25.38
C GLU A 13 2.07 15.43 -25.32
N CYS A 14 3.02 15.24 -24.40
CA CYS A 14 4.21 16.11 -24.26
C CYS A 14 5.01 16.24 -25.55
N VAL A 15 5.23 15.12 -26.27
CA VAL A 15 5.97 15.15 -27.54
C VAL A 15 5.17 15.88 -28.62
N SER A 16 3.85 15.67 -28.69
CA SER A 16 2.99 16.32 -29.69
C SER A 16 2.88 17.84 -29.50
N THR A 17 2.93 18.31 -28.26
CA THR A 17 2.86 19.74 -27.91
C THR A 17 4.22 20.41 -27.84
N GLY A 18 5.31 19.64 -27.91
CA GLY A 18 6.69 20.13 -27.77
C GLY A 18 7.06 20.52 -26.35
N ASP A 19 6.23 20.23 -25.34
CA ASP A 19 6.49 20.53 -23.94
C ASP A 19 6.77 19.25 -23.14
N CYS A 20 8.06 18.99 -22.93
CA CYS A 20 8.57 17.91 -22.09
C CYS A 20 9.09 18.42 -20.75
N SER A 21 8.61 19.57 -20.28
CA SER A 21 8.99 20.12 -18.98
C SER A 21 8.52 19.21 -17.84
N LYS A 22 9.14 19.40 -16.66
CA LYS A 22 8.71 18.71 -15.44
C LYS A 22 7.22 18.91 -15.17
N ALA A 23 6.69 20.12 -15.40
CA ALA A 23 5.29 20.44 -15.18
C ALA A 23 4.38 19.62 -16.11
N ALA A 24 4.72 19.53 -17.40
CA ALA A 24 3.99 18.74 -18.38
C ALA A 24 4.00 17.22 -18.09
N LEU A 25 5.03 16.72 -17.40
CA LEU A 25 5.14 15.31 -16.98
C LEU A 25 4.41 14.99 -15.65
N MET A 26 3.99 15.99 -14.88
CA MET A 26 3.30 15.78 -13.59
C MET A 26 2.00 14.96 -13.67
N PRO A 27 1.21 14.97 -14.77
CA PRO A 27 0.04 14.09 -14.90
C PRO A 27 0.39 12.59 -14.76
N TYR A 28 1.59 12.18 -15.20
CA TYR A 28 2.04 10.81 -14.97
C TYR A 28 2.25 10.56 -13.47
N ASP A 29 3.06 11.41 -12.84
CA ASP A 29 3.48 11.31 -11.43
C ASP A 29 2.28 11.30 -10.47
N THR A 30 1.35 12.23 -10.67
CA THR A 30 0.13 12.35 -9.87
C THR A 30 -0.88 11.25 -10.19
N GLY A 31 -1.04 10.90 -11.47
CA GLY A 31 -2.03 9.91 -11.91
C GLY A 31 -1.75 8.50 -11.39
N TRP A 32 -0.50 8.03 -11.44
CA TRP A 32 -0.20 6.69 -10.92
C TRP A 32 -0.29 6.64 -9.39
N ARG A 33 0.10 7.71 -8.68
CA ARG A 33 -0.06 7.80 -7.21
C ARG A 33 -1.52 7.79 -6.78
N ALA A 34 -2.38 8.52 -7.51
CA ALA A 34 -3.82 8.56 -7.24
C ALA A 34 -4.54 7.24 -7.59
N SER A 35 -3.92 6.38 -8.41
CA SER A 35 -4.49 5.11 -8.83
C SER A 35 -4.61 4.10 -7.68
N GLY A 36 -5.37 3.03 -7.89
CA GLY A 36 -5.48 1.93 -6.94
C GLY A 36 -4.13 1.26 -6.61
N MET A 37 -3.18 1.27 -7.56
CA MET A 37 -1.82 0.77 -7.34
C MET A 37 -1.04 1.69 -6.38
N GLY A 38 -1.04 3.00 -6.63
CA GLY A 38 -0.37 3.98 -5.79
C GLY A 38 -0.91 3.97 -4.36
N LYS A 39 -2.23 3.99 -4.20
CA LYS A 39 -2.91 3.87 -2.89
C LYS A 39 -2.57 2.56 -2.18
N SER A 40 -2.55 1.44 -2.91
CA SER A 40 -2.18 0.14 -2.32
C SER A 40 -0.72 0.10 -1.89
N LEU A 41 0.19 0.70 -2.67
CA LEU A 41 1.60 0.77 -2.34
C LEU A 41 1.84 1.64 -1.10
N GLU A 42 1.20 2.80 -1.02
CA GLU A 42 1.27 3.69 0.15
C GLU A 42 0.77 3.00 1.42
N ARG A 43 -0.39 2.34 1.36
CA ARG A 43 -0.89 1.54 2.47
C ARG A 43 0.10 0.44 2.85
N ASN A 44 0.53 -0.36 1.88
CA ASN A 44 1.40 -1.50 2.14
C ASN A 44 2.76 -1.05 2.71
N TYR A 45 3.24 0.13 2.32
CA TYR A 45 4.42 0.75 2.92
C TYR A 45 4.21 1.04 4.40
N LYS A 46 3.11 1.70 4.79
CA LYS A 46 2.78 1.95 6.21
C LYS A 46 2.64 0.66 7.02
N VAL A 47 2.04 -0.38 6.41
CA VAL A 47 1.92 -1.71 7.01
C VAL A 47 3.32 -2.31 7.25
N LYS A 48 4.19 -2.29 6.24
CA LYS A 48 5.57 -2.77 6.33
C LYS A 48 6.36 -2.02 7.40
N GLU A 49 6.30 -0.69 7.44
CA GLU A 49 6.99 0.14 8.44
C GLU A 49 6.57 -0.18 9.88
N PHE A 50 5.29 -0.51 10.09
CA PHE A 50 4.83 -0.99 11.40
C PHE A 50 5.49 -2.32 11.78
N PHE A 51 5.48 -3.31 10.88
CA PHE A 51 5.98 -4.65 11.19
C PHE A 51 7.49 -4.70 11.41
N ILE A 52 8.28 -3.92 10.66
CA ILE A 52 9.75 -3.90 10.83
C ILE A 52 10.20 -3.24 12.14
N ALA A 53 9.31 -2.49 12.80
CA ALA A 53 9.60 -1.83 14.07
C ALA A 53 9.24 -2.69 15.30
N LEU A 54 8.65 -3.87 15.10
CA LEU A 54 8.28 -4.77 16.18
C LEU A 54 9.47 -5.60 16.66
N ASP A 55 9.52 -5.86 17.96
CA ASP A 55 10.37 -6.90 18.53
C ASP A 55 9.84 -8.31 18.20
N ASP A 56 10.72 -9.31 18.29
CA ASP A 56 10.41 -10.71 17.97
C ASP A 56 9.21 -11.25 18.76
N LYS A 57 9.08 -10.87 20.03
CA LYS A 57 7.98 -11.35 20.88
C LYS A 57 6.64 -10.87 20.34
N ARG A 58 6.52 -9.59 20.02
CA ARG A 58 5.30 -9.01 19.45
C ARG A 58 5.02 -9.54 18.05
N PHE A 59 6.06 -9.66 17.23
CA PHE A 59 5.94 -10.20 15.88
C PHE A 59 5.39 -11.63 15.90
N ASN A 60 5.92 -12.49 16.78
CA ASN A 60 5.46 -13.88 16.93
C ASN A 60 4.00 -13.97 17.39
N VAL A 61 3.57 -13.13 18.35
CA VAL A 61 2.16 -13.08 18.78
C VAL A 61 1.24 -12.76 17.60
N LEU A 62 1.62 -11.81 16.75
CA LEU A 62 0.84 -11.46 15.56
C LEU A 62 0.83 -12.61 14.54
N ALA A 63 1.99 -13.21 14.26
CA ALA A 63 2.11 -14.33 13.32
C ALA A 63 1.27 -15.55 13.75
N GLU A 64 1.35 -15.93 15.03
CA GLU A 64 0.56 -17.02 15.61
C GLU A 64 -0.94 -16.77 15.48
N SER A 65 -1.39 -15.52 15.68
CA SER A 65 -2.81 -15.18 15.62
C SER A 65 -3.45 -15.46 14.24
N VAL A 66 -2.64 -15.43 13.17
CA VAL A 66 -3.08 -15.66 11.78
C VAL A 66 -2.53 -16.96 11.18
N ALA A 67 -1.82 -17.78 11.95
CA ALA A 67 -1.22 -19.03 11.46
C ALA A 67 -2.23 -20.02 10.89
N SER A 68 -3.48 -19.99 11.37
CA SER A 68 -4.60 -20.81 10.86
C SER A 68 -5.31 -20.21 9.63
N VAL A 69 -4.90 -19.02 9.18
CA VAL A 69 -5.48 -18.35 8.02
C VAL A 69 -4.65 -18.75 6.79
N GLY A 70 -5.31 -19.30 5.77
CA GLY A 70 -4.66 -19.63 4.50
C GLY A 70 -4.19 -18.37 3.78
N LEU A 71 -2.93 -17.96 3.99
CA LEU A 71 -2.37 -16.71 3.47
C LEU A 71 -2.32 -16.64 1.93
N ALA A 72 -2.40 -17.79 1.25
CA ALA A 72 -2.33 -17.88 -0.21
C ALA A 72 -3.44 -17.10 -0.94
N GLU A 73 -4.58 -16.85 -0.27
CA GLU A 73 -5.73 -16.16 -0.89
C GLU A 73 -5.97 -14.74 -0.35
N PHE A 74 -5.15 -14.26 0.59
CA PHE A 74 -5.40 -12.98 1.25
C PHE A 74 -4.66 -11.81 0.59
N SER A 75 -5.43 -10.79 0.19
CA SER A 75 -4.85 -9.46 -0.02
C SER A 75 -4.23 -8.93 1.29
N VAL A 76 -3.20 -8.09 1.20
CA VAL A 76 -2.59 -7.43 2.37
C VAL A 76 -3.64 -6.73 3.24
N SER A 77 -4.63 -6.07 2.63
CA SER A 77 -5.74 -5.46 3.36
C SER A 77 -6.59 -6.44 4.14
N ALA A 78 -6.82 -7.64 3.61
CA ALA A 78 -7.59 -8.67 4.29
C ALA A 78 -6.79 -9.28 5.46
N LEU A 79 -5.48 -9.48 5.28
CA LEU A 79 -4.57 -9.89 6.37
C LEU A 79 -4.60 -8.89 7.54
N VAL A 80 -4.45 -7.58 7.26
CA VAL A 80 -4.48 -6.55 8.31
C VAL A 80 -5.83 -6.52 9.04
N ARG A 81 -6.96 -6.71 8.32
CA ARG A 81 -8.28 -6.80 8.95
C ARG A 81 -8.39 -8.00 9.88
N GLU A 82 -7.90 -9.16 9.46
CA GLU A 82 -7.96 -10.37 10.28
C GLU A 82 -7.06 -10.26 11.52
N LEU A 83 -5.88 -9.65 11.38
CA LEU A 83 -5.01 -9.34 12.52
C LEU A 83 -5.69 -8.43 13.55
N ILE A 84 -6.35 -7.36 13.10
CA ILE A 84 -7.09 -6.44 14.00
C ILE A 84 -8.23 -7.20 14.70
N LYS A 85 -8.97 -8.03 13.95
CA LYS A 85 -10.10 -8.82 14.49
C LYS A 85 -9.65 -9.80 15.57
N ARG A 86 -8.49 -10.44 15.40
CA ARG A 86 -7.98 -11.47 16.34
C ARG A 86 -7.19 -10.90 17.51
N ASN A 87 -6.74 -9.64 17.41
CA ASN A 87 -5.90 -9.00 18.42
C ASN A 87 -6.50 -7.68 18.93
N PRO A 88 -7.73 -7.67 19.50
CA PRO A 88 -8.40 -6.44 19.92
C PRO A 88 -7.64 -5.68 21.02
N LYS A 89 -6.86 -6.38 21.86
CA LYS A 89 -6.05 -5.75 22.92
C LYS A 89 -4.87 -4.94 22.39
N MET A 90 -4.43 -5.20 21.15
CA MET A 90 -3.35 -4.46 20.50
C MET A 90 -3.88 -3.30 19.64
N LEU A 91 -5.18 -2.96 19.69
CA LEU A 91 -5.81 -1.91 18.86
C LEU A 91 -5.12 -0.54 18.92
N PHE A 92 -4.53 -0.17 20.05
CA PHE A 92 -3.77 1.08 20.19
C PHE A 92 -2.44 1.05 19.43
N GLU A 93 -1.75 -0.10 19.42
CA GLU A 93 -0.52 -0.31 18.66
C GLU A 93 -0.83 -0.51 17.16
N LEU A 94 -1.93 -1.22 16.85
CA LEU A 94 -2.45 -1.43 15.49
C LEU A 94 -3.18 -0.20 14.94
N LYS A 95 -3.19 0.95 15.65
CA LYS A 95 -3.83 2.18 15.19
C LYS A 95 -3.25 2.64 13.85
N ALA A 96 -1.93 2.57 13.69
CA ALA A 96 -1.25 2.90 12.44
C ALA A 96 -1.72 2.01 11.28
N LEU A 97 -1.94 0.73 11.54
CA LEU A 97 -2.48 -0.23 10.56
C LEU A 97 -3.95 0.04 10.22
N ARG A 98 -4.77 0.34 11.24
CA ARG A 98 -6.18 0.70 11.07
C ARG A 98 -6.34 1.98 10.24
N ASP A 99 -5.52 2.99 10.53
CA ASP A 99 -5.57 4.27 9.83
C ASP A 99 -5.06 4.13 8.39
N ALA A 100 -4.16 3.17 8.11
CA ALA A 100 -3.75 2.81 6.74
C ALA A 100 -4.82 2.05 5.93
N LEU A 101 -5.83 1.47 6.60
CA LEU A 101 -6.96 0.80 5.94
C LEU A 101 -8.13 1.73 5.57
N ARG A 102 -8.07 3.01 5.96
CA ARG A 102 -9.07 4.03 5.61
C ARG A 102 -8.82 4.64 4.23
#